data_AF-A0AAU8TJX8-F1
#
_entry.id   AF-A0AAU8TJX8-F1
#
_cell.length_a   1.000
_cell.length_b   1.000
_cell.length_c   1.000
_cell.angle_alpha   90.00
_cell.angle_beta   90.00
_cell.angle_gamma   90.00
#
_symmetry.space_group_name_H-M   'P 1'
#
loop_
_entity.id
_entity.type
_entity.pdbx_description
1 polymer ?
#
loop_
_entity_poly.entity_id
_entity_poly.type
_entity_poly.pdbx_seq_one_letter_code
_entity_poly.pdbx_strand_id
1 'polypeptide(L)'
;MRTKALNKQDAKTAANYLRDWAAYLESLSSSAIFAVTSDGIQCTVQLPTGDQFAVDGPDVFEAIKNLVIELPGKMGAPPVADTINQKSAVPTRTSPPSKHGAEEIMRHQEETLHKSSLTKSRQETIGVTSKKSLHATVINLAVQRNESVAVVARELVLEGFRSLEKQMLTISPTKLLETYEKKARDYDGDATEQWMVRIDKKLAIKLKLTAKEYEKSASQVVAACLSNALVPHYAMAPHSATAELTAALATLALIKGPQVTPLAAKVGLGKQRSLLSRILSGGVEAPGIILDRLATALGHSRSALQGAMRDNFSNRSIPAFKAENGKPQIESRPMQWEAAVKELALPSTEEAQLLSLKD
;
A
#
# COMPACT_ATOMS: atom_id res chain seq x y z
N MET A 1 20.62 -23.97 11.79
CA MET A 1 21.73 -23.80 10.82
C MET A 1 22.18 -22.35 10.88
N ARG A 2 23.44 -22.06 11.27
CA ARG A 2 23.98 -20.69 11.23
C ARG A 2 24.47 -20.40 9.81
N THR A 3 23.78 -19.53 9.09
CA THR A 3 24.20 -18.98 7.80
C THR A 3 25.48 -18.18 8.00
N LYS A 4 26.60 -18.65 7.44
CA LYS A 4 27.84 -17.88 7.38
C LYS A 4 27.66 -16.73 6.39
N ALA A 5 27.90 -15.50 6.83
CA ALA A 5 27.91 -14.34 5.95
C ALA A 5 29.01 -14.49 4.90
N LEU A 6 28.69 -14.16 3.65
CA LEU A 6 29.63 -14.13 2.53
C LEU A 6 30.77 -13.15 2.85
N ASN A 7 32.01 -13.47 2.44
CA ASN A 7 33.12 -12.55 2.70
C ASN A 7 32.88 -11.23 1.95
N LYS A 8 33.43 -10.11 2.46
CA LYS A 8 33.17 -8.77 1.89
C LYS A 8 33.57 -8.65 0.41
N GLN A 9 34.57 -9.40 -0.02
CA GLN A 9 35.05 -9.39 -1.41
C GLN A 9 34.06 -10.10 -2.33
N ASP A 10 33.58 -11.27 -1.96
CA ASP A 10 32.57 -12.04 -2.69
C ASP A 10 31.26 -11.24 -2.76
N ALA A 11 30.87 -10.56 -1.67
CA ALA A 11 29.69 -9.70 -1.65
C ALA A 11 29.83 -8.49 -2.58
N LYS A 12 31.02 -7.90 -2.66
CA LYS A 12 31.32 -6.79 -3.58
C LYS A 12 31.32 -7.25 -5.03
N THR A 13 31.90 -8.41 -5.30
CA THR A 13 31.89 -9.04 -6.62
C THR A 13 30.45 -9.33 -7.06
N ALA A 14 29.62 -9.93 -6.20
CA ALA A 14 28.20 -10.17 -6.47
C ALA A 14 27.42 -8.87 -6.73
N ALA A 15 27.67 -7.81 -5.95
CA ALA A 15 27.04 -6.51 -6.15
C ALA A 15 27.45 -5.83 -7.46
N ASN A 16 28.70 -5.99 -7.89
CA ASN A 16 29.15 -5.51 -9.19
C ASN A 16 28.50 -6.30 -10.33
N TYR A 17 28.45 -7.63 -10.23
CA TYR A 17 27.71 -8.44 -11.19
C TYR A 17 26.26 -7.98 -11.35
N LEU A 18 25.56 -7.69 -10.25
CA LEU A 18 24.18 -7.17 -10.30
C LEU A 18 24.08 -5.80 -11.00
N ARG A 19 25.08 -4.93 -10.81
CA ARG A 19 25.12 -3.61 -11.46
C ARG A 19 25.37 -3.74 -12.97
N ASP A 20 26.27 -4.63 -13.36
CA ASP A 20 26.59 -4.89 -14.76
C ASP A 20 25.37 -5.49 -15.48
N TRP A 21 24.66 -6.40 -14.81
CA TRP A 21 23.37 -6.93 -15.27
C TRP A 21 22.31 -5.84 -15.45
N ALA A 22 22.21 -4.90 -14.51
CA ALA A 22 21.24 -3.80 -14.61
C ALA A 22 21.54 -2.87 -15.80
N ALA A 23 22.79 -2.48 -15.99
CA ALA A 23 23.21 -1.64 -17.11
C ALA A 23 23.01 -2.36 -18.47
N TYR A 24 23.25 -3.66 -18.50
CA TYR A 24 23.03 -4.48 -19.70
C TYR A 24 21.55 -4.61 -20.06
N LEU A 25 20.67 -4.86 -19.08
CA LEU A 25 19.22 -4.87 -19.30
C LEU A 25 18.71 -3.51 -19.77
N GLU A 26 19.29 -2.42 -19.28
CA GLU A 26 19.00 -1.06 -19.75
C GLU A 26 19.42 -0.88 -21.22
N SER A 27 20.58 -1.39 -21.65
CA SER A 27 20.98 -1.33 -23.06
C SER A 27 20.07 -2.17 -23.97
N LEU A 28 19.66 -3.36 -23.51
CA LEU A 28 18.72 -4.23 -24.25
C LEU A 28 17.34 -3.60 -24.38
N SER A 29 16.88 -2.86 -23.37
CA SER A 29 15.60 -2.16 -23.45
C SER A 29 15.58 -1.11 -24.56
N SER A 30 16.75 -0.56 -24.92
CA SER A 30 16.91 0.41 -26.01
C SER A 30 16.96 -0.25 -27.39
N SER A 31 17.17 -1.57 -27.47
CA SER A 31 17.23 -2.35 -28.73
C SER A 31 16.04 -3.30 -28.92
N ALA A 32 15.06 -3.28 -28.00
CA ALA A 32 13.88 -4.12 -28.07
C ALA A 32 12.85 -3.59 -29.08
N ILE A 33 12.48 -4.43 -30.04
CA ILE A 33 11.47 -4.17 -31.07
C ILE A 33 10.32 -5.15 -30.86
N PHE A 34 9.09 -4.62 -30.88
CA PHE A 34 7.88 -5.43 -30.75
C PHE A 34 7.12 -5.42 -32.07
N ALA A 35 6.77 -6.60 -32.57
CA ALA A 35 5.97 -6.79 -33.77
C ALA A 35 4.74 -7.63 -33.44
N VAL A 36 3.59 -7.27 -34.02
CA VAL A 36 2.37 -8.08 -33.92
C VAL A 36 2.43 -9.16 -35.00
N THR A 37 2.28 -10.43 -34.61
CA THR A 37 2.25 -11.60 -35.49
C THR A 37 0.85 -12.22 -35.50
N SER A 38 0.63 -13.24 -36.35
CA SER A 38 -0.64 -13.98 -36.39
C SER A 38 -1.01 -14.63 -35.06
N ASP A 39 -0.01 -14.96 -34.25
CA ASP A 39 -0.14 -15.78 -33.04
C ASP A 39 0.13 -14.99 -31.74
N GLY A 40 0.35 -13.67 -31.83
CA GLY A 40 0.55 -12.80 -30.68
C GLY A 40 1.51 -11.63 -30.93
N ILE A 41 2.42 -11.41 -30.00
CA ILE A 41 3.44 -10.37 -30.03
C ILE A 41 4.81 -11.03 -29.99
N GLN A 42 5.63 -10.69 -30.98
CA GLN A 42 7.03 -11.07 -31.05
C GLN A 42 7.87 -9.91 -30.51
N CYS A 43 8.74 -10.20 -29.55
CA CYS A 43 9.76 -9.29 -29.05
C CYS A 43 11.12 -9.72 -29.59
N THR A 44 11.74 -8.86 -30.39
CA THR A 44 13.08 -9.07 -30.93
C THR A 44 14.04 -8.10 -30.27
N VAL A 45 15.15 -8.62 -29.76
CA VAL A 45 16.20 -7.82 -29.11
C VAL A 45 17.53 -8.13 -29.77
N GLN A 46 18.28 -7.07 -30.07
CA GLN A 46 19.67 -7.21 -30.49
C GLN A 46 20.58 -7.23 -29.27
N LEU A 47 21.32 -8.33 -29.11
CA LEU A 47 22.34 -8.47 -28.08
C LEU A 47 23.57 -7.62 -28.45
N PRO A 48 24.36 -7.14 -27.47
CA PRO A 48 25.60 -6.41 -27.73
C PRO A 48 26.67 -7.23 -28.48
N THR A 49 26.53 -8.57 -28.54
CA THR A 49 27.36 -9.44 -29.38
C THR A 49 27.04 -9.31 -30.88
N GLY A 50 25.95 -8.63 -31.22
CA GLY A 50 25.44 -8.47 -32.59
C GLY A 50 24.34 -9.47 -32.96
N ASP A 51 24.17 -10.53 -32.16
CA ASP A 51 23.15 -11.56 -32.39
C ASP A 51 21.74 -11.02 -32.12
N GLN A 52 20.78 -11.44 -32.93
CA GLN A 52 19.38 -11.13 -32.72
C GLN A 52 18.66 -12.32 -32.10
N PHE A 53 17.83 -12.03 -31.10
CA PHE A 53 17.06 -13.01 -30.38
C PHE A 53 15.60 -12.56 -30.37
N ALA A 54 14.69 -13.47 -30.73
CA ALA A 54 13.26 -13.20 -30.78
C ALA A 54 12.51 -14.20 -29.90
N VAL A 55 11.51 -13.69 -29.18
CA VAL A 55 10.58 -14.49 -28.37
C VAL A 55 9.16 -14.08 -28.67
N ASP A 56 8.25 -15.05 -28.62
CA ASP A 56 6.84 -14.83 -28.85
C ASP A 56 6.06 -14.89 -27.52
N GLY A 57 4.96 -14.14 -27.44
CA GLY A 57 4.02 -14.20 -26.34
C GLY A 57 2.62 -13.76 -26.79
N PRO A 58 1.55 -14.19 -26.11
CA PRO A 58 0.17 -13.80 -26.45
C PRO A 58 -0.08 -12.28 -26.27
N ASP A 59 0.75 -11.61 -25.46
CA ASP A 59 0.74 -10.16 -25.25
C ASP A 59 2.16 -9.64 -24.93
N VAL A 60 2.29 -8.31 -24.79
CA VAL A 60 3.58 -7.64 -24.55
C VAL A 60 4.22 -8.12 -23.24
N PHE A 61 3.41 -8.41 -22.23
CA PHE A 61 3.90 -8.80 -20.91
C PHE A 61 4.46 -10.22 -20.93
N GLU A 62 3.74 -11.17 -21.54
CA GLU A 62 4.23 -12.53 -21.70
C GLU A 62 5.43 -12.61 -22.66
N ALA A 63 5.49 -11.77 -23.71
CA ALA A 63 6.66 -11.68 -24.57
C ALA A 63 7.92 -11.19 -23.81
N ILE A 64 7.78 -10.17 -22.95
CA ILE A 64 8.90 -9.69 -22.09
C ILE A 64 9.28 -10.75 -21.05
N LYS A 65 8.30 -11.45 -20.48
CA LYS A 65 8.56 -12.52 -19.50
C LYS A 65 9.33 -13.67 -20.15
N ASN A 66 8.94 -14.10 -21.35
CA ASN A 66 9.67 -15.12 -22.12
C ASN A 66 11.08 -14.65 -22.49
N LEU A 67 11.24 -13.36 -22.82
CA LEU A 67 12.55 -12.75 -23.09
C LEU A 67 13.48 -12.88 -21.88
N VAL A 68 13.01 -12.53 -20.68
CA VAL A 68 13.79 -12.57 -19.43
C VAL A 68 14.13 -14.01 -19.02
N ILE A 69 13.27 -14.98 -19.32
CA ILE A 69 13.50 -16.41 -19.03
C ILE A 69 14.55 -17.00 -19.95
N GLU A 70 14.55 -16.65 -21.23
CA GLU A 70 15.46 -17.23 -22.22
C GLU A 70 16.79 -16.49 -22.34
N LEU A 71 16.84 -15.21 -21.95
CA LEU A 71 18.06 -14.40 -21.92
C LEU A 71 19.25 -15.17 -21.29
N PRO A 72 19.14 -15.74 -20.07
CA PRO A 72 20.26 -16.40 -19.40
C PRO A 72 20.80 -17.63 -20.13
N GLY A 73 19.98 -18.29 -20.95
CA GLY A 73 20.40 -19.44 -21.77
C GLY A 73 21.15 -19.04 -23.04
N LYS A 74 20.98 -17.79 -23.50
CA LYS A 74 21.65 -17.23 -24.67
C LYS A 74 22.90 -16.41 -24.32
N MET A 75 23.02 -15.99 -23.06
CA MET A 75 24.20 -15.30 -22.55
C MET A 75 25.15 -16.28 -21.87
N GLY A 76 26.40 -16.31 -22.31
CA GLY A 76 27.50 -16.77 -21.46
C GLY A 76 27.72 -15.81 -20.28
N ALA A 77 28.92 -15.84 -19.68
CA ALA A 77 29.29 -14.87 -18.65
C ALA A 77 29.15 -13.41 -19.17
N PRO A 78 28.69 -12.46 -18.35
CA PRO A 78 28.41 -11.10 -18.80
C PRO A 78 29.70 -10.41 -19.29
N PRO A 79 29.66 -9.70 -20.44
CA PRO A 79 30.83 -8.98 -20.94
C PRO A 79 31.14 -7.81 -19.99
N VAL A 80 32.38 -7.75 -19.52
CA VAL A 80 32.90 -6.59 -18.78
C VAL A 80 32.80 -5.37 -19.69
N ALA A 81 32.12 -4.33 -19.21
CA ALA A 81 31.77 -3.14 -19.98
C ALA A 81 32.99 -2.24 -20.26
N ASP A 82 33.86 -2.67 -21.19
CA ASP A 82 34.98 -1.88 -21.70
C ASP A 82 34.95 -1.80 -23.25
N THR A 83 33.77 -1.63 -23.86
CA THR A 83 33.73 -1.45 -25.33
C THR A 83 32.53 -0.64 -25.85
N ILE A 84 32.34 0.60 -25.39
CA ILE A 84 31.52 1.58 -26.13
C ILE A 84 32.21 2.95 -26.12
N ASN A 85 33.35 3.04 -26.82
CA ASN A 85 33.85 4.27 -27.43
C ASN A 85 35.08 3.96 -28.28
N GLN A 86 34.87 3.72 -29.59
CA GLN A 86 35.94 3.80 -30.59
C GLN A 86 35.53 4.76 -31.70
N LYS A 87 35.97 6.02 -31.56
CA LYS A 87 36.52 6.79 -32.68
C LYS A 87 38.00 7.04 -32.36
N SER A 88 38.85 6.40 -33.15
CA SER A 88 40.26 6.72 -33.44
C SER A 88 41.23 6.98 -32.26
N ALA A 89 42.03 5.97 -31.91
CA ALA A 89 43.51 5.98 -31.97
C ALA A 89 44.12 4.82 -31.14
N VAL A 90 45.20 4.23 -31.65
CA VAL A 90 46.04 3.17 -31.08
C VAL A 90 47.49 3.69 -31.15
N PRO A 91 48.48 3.25 -30.34
CA PRO A 91 48.47 2.75 -28.96
C PRO A 91 49.56 3.43 -28.08
N THR A 92 49.53 3.31 -26.74
CA THR A 92 50.70 2.77 -26.02
C THR A 92 50.34 2.23 -24.62
N ARG A 93 50.90 1.05 -24.34
CA ARG A 93 50.94 0.32 -23.06
C ARG A 93 51.61 1.15 -21.96
N THR A 94 51.09 1.12 -20.73
CA THR A 94 51.65 0.36 -19.59
C THR A 94 50.84 0.58 -18.32
N SER A 95 50.54 -0.52 -17.62
CA SER A 95 50.11 -0.57 -16.22
C SER A 95 51.34 -0.85 -15.32
N PRO A 96 51.20 -0.91 -13.99
CA PRO A 96 51.34 0.15 -12.98
C PRO A 96 52.60 -0.12 -12.08
N PRO A 97 52.97 0.70 -11.07
CA PRO A 97 52.31 0.59 -9.76
C PRO A 97 52.32 1.87 -8.89
N SER A 98 51.35 1.92 -7.98
CA SER A 98 51.52 2.35 -6.59
C SER A 98 52.35 3.62 -6.30
N LYS A 99 51.65 4.72 -6.02
CA LYS A 99 51.74 5.38 -4.70
C LYS A 99 50.36 5.85 -4.26
N HIS A 100 49.71 5.04 -3.42
CA HIS A 100 48.69 5.53 -2.49
C HIS A 100 49.33 6.60 -1.61
N GLY A 101 48.95 7.84 -1.87
CA GLY A 101 49.26 9.00 -1.03
C GLY A 101 48.29 10.17 -1.18
N ALA A 102 47.29 10.10 -2.07
CA ALA A 102 46.43 11.26 -2.35
C ALA A 102 44.91 10.98 -2.34
N GLU A 103 44.42 9.78 -2.66
CA GLU A 103 42.97 9.58 -2.87
C GLU A 103 42.19 9.04 -1.67
N GLU A 104 42.83 8.47 -0.65
CA GLU A 104 42.13 8.09 0.59
C GLU A 104 41.80 9.31 1.47
N ILE A 105 42.45 10.45 1.21
CA ILE A 105 41.98 11.75 1.69
C ILE A 105 40.73 12.19 0.91
N MET A 106 40.63 11.89 -0.40
CA MET A 106 39.50 12.31 -1.24
C MET A 106 38.25 11.43 -1.15
N ARG A 107 38.34 10.13 -0.83
CA ARG A 107 37.16 9.22 -0.82
C ARG A 107 36.57 8.90 0.54
N HIS A 108 37.34 8.97 1.62
CA HIS A 108 36.73 9.20 2.93
C HIS A 108 36.15 10.62 3.01
N GLN A 109 36.67 11.57 2.24
CA GLN A 109 35.93 12.78 1.92
C GLN A 109 34.65 12.44 1.16
N GLU A 110 34.60 11.81 -0.02
CA GLU A 110 33.32 11.64 -0.76
C GLU A 110 32.20 10.85 -0.03
N GLU A 111 32.48 9.78 0.73
CA GLU A 111 31.41 9.04 1.44
C GLU A 111 31.06 9.63 2.83
N THR A 112 31.99 10.34 3.50
CA THR A 112 31.60 11.23 4.61
C THR A 112 31.17 12.62 4.12
N LEU A 113 31.32 12.99 2.85
CA LEU A 113 30.74 14.20 2.25
C LEU A 113 29.31 13.91 1.79
N HIS A 114 29.00 12.71 1.33
CA HIS A 114 27.60 12.36 1.04
C HIS A 114 26.77 12.05 2.30
N LYS A 115 27.40 11.79 3.45
CA LYS A 115 26.73 11.72 4.76
C LYS A 115 27.03 12.87 5.75
N SER A 116 28.02 13.74 5.50
CA SER A 116 28.35 14.91 6.34
C SER A 116 28.72 16.22 5.59
N SER A 117 28.71 16.23 4.26
CA SER A 117 28.70 17.46 3.44
C SER A 117 27.38 17.59 2.69
N LEU A 118 26.32 17.69 3.50
CA LEU A 118 25.30 18.66 3.16
C LEU A 118 25.92 20.05 3.39
N THR A 119 26.65 20.58 2.41
CA THR A 119 26.33 21.96 2.04
C THR A 119 24.86 21.89 1.68
N LYS A 120 23.97 22.18 2.65
CA LYS A 120 22.51 22.04 2.54
C LYS A 120 22.11 22.30 1.09
N SER A 121 21.85 21.24 0.32
CA SER A 121 21.28 21.39 -1.02
C SER A 121 20.11 22.33 -0.82
N ARG A 122 20.09 23.48 -1.53
CA ARG A 122 19.15 24.56 -1.21
C ARG A 122 17.74 24.01 -1.29
N GLN A 123 17.16 23.71 -0.13
CA GLN A 123 15.81 23.19 0.00
C GLN A 123 14.88 24.38 -0.12
N GLU A 124 13.91 24.26 -1.01
CA GLU A 124 12.79 25.20 -1.04
C GLU A 124 11.68 24.67 -0.16
N THR A 125 10.98 25.60 0.47
CA THR A 125 9.84 25.26 1.31
C THR A 125 8.57 25.62 0.55
N ILE A 126 7.64 24.67 0.45
CA ILE A 126 6.30 24.90 -0.06
C ILE A 126 5.34 24.79 1.13
N GLY A 127 4.53 25.82 1.32
CA GLY A 127 3.40 25.75 2.25
C GLY A 127 2.31 24.88 1.67
N VAL A 128 1.88 23.88 2.43
CA VAL A 128 0.88 22.89 2.04
C VAL A 128 -0.30 23.00 2.99
N THR A 129 -1.47 23.28 2.42
CA THR A 129 -2.75 23.13 3.11
C THR A 129 -3.27 21.72 2.84
N SER A 130 -3.50 20.94 3.89
CA SER A 130 -4.10 19.60 3.79
C SER A 130 -5.05 19.31 4.92
N LYS A 131 -5.83 18.23 4.81
CA LYS A 131 -6.55 17.67 5.97
C LYS A 131 -5.55 17.26 7.05
N LYS A 132 -5.93 17.43 8.32
CA LYS A 132 -5.12 17.02 9.48
C LYS A 132 -4.82 15.52 9.48
N SER A 133 -5.79 14.71 9.02
CA SER A 133 -5.65 13.27 8.85
C SER A 133 -4.55 12.89 7.85
N LEU A 134 -4.42 13.62 6.72
CA LEU A 134 -3.33 13.40 5.76
C LEU A 134 -1.95 13.63 6.41
N HIS A 135 -1.79 14.74 7.13
CA HIS A 135 -0.52 15.06 7.79
C HIS A 135 -0.23 14.07 8.94
N ALA A 136 -1.25 13.67 9.72
CA ALA A 136 -1.13 12.62 10.73
C ALA A 136 -0.65 11.29 10.13
N THR A 137 -1.12 10.91 8.93
CA THR A 137 -0.62 9.72 8.24
C THR A 137 0.87 9.84 7.89
N VAL A 138 1.33 11.00 7.44
CA VAL A 138 2.76 11.25 7.20
C VAL A 138 3.56 11.13 8.50
N ILE A 139 3.05 11.66 9.62
CA ILE A 139 3.67 11.55 10.94
C ILE A 139 3.78 10.08 11.37
N ASN A 140 2.69 9.31 11.24
CA ASN A 140 2.67 7.90 11.60
C ASN A 140 3.65 7.08 10.77
N LEU A 141 3.74 7.34 9.45
CA LEU A 141 4.72 6.68 8.59
C LEU A 141 6.17 7.03 9.00
N ALA A 142 6.43 8.28 9.39
CA ALA A 142 7.73 8.70 9.90
C ALA A 142 8.11 7.97 11.20
N VAL A 143 7.16 7.80 12.12
CA VAL A 143 7.35 6.99 13.34
C VAL A 143 7.63 5.53 12.99
N GLN A 144 6.86 4.94 12.06
CA GLN A 144 7.06 3.55 11.62
C GLN A 144 8.44 3.32 10.99
N ARG A 145 8.96 4.29 10.23
CA ARG A 145 10.28 4.23 9.58
C ARG A 145 11.43 4.66 10.50
N ASN A 146 11.13 5.16 11.70
CA ASN A 146 12.12 5.79 12.59
C ASN A 146 12.88 6.94 11.90
N GLU A 147 12.16 7.76 11.14
CA GLU A 147 12.69 8.89 10.38
C GLU A 147 11.97 10.19 10.75
N SER A 148 12.53 11.34 10.34
CA SER A 148 11.86 12.62 10.56
C SER A 148 10.71 12.84 9.56
N VAL A 149 9.64 13.49 10.00
CA VAL A 149 8.48 13.86 9.16
C VAL A 149 8.91 14.62 7.89
N ALA A 150 9.93 15.49 8.01
CA ALA A 150 10.45 16.26 6.89
C ALA A 150 11.17 15.40 5.83
N VAL A 151 11.80 14.30 6.23
CA VAL A 151 12.44 13.34 5.30
C VAL A 151 11.37 12.55 4.58
N VAL A 152 10.44 11.94 5.33
CA VAL A 152 9.35 11.15 4.77
C VAL A 152 8.45 11.99 3.84
N ALA A 153 8.09 13.21 4.23
CA ALA A 153 7.30 14.10 3.38
C ALA A 153 8.01 14.42 2.06
N ARG A 154 9.33 14.62 2.08
CA ARG A 154 10.11 14.87 0.86
C ARG A 154 10.11 13.67 -0.07
N GLU A 155 10.33 12.48 0.48
CA GLU A 155 10.34 11.23 -0.29
C GLU A 155 8.97 10.96 -0.93
N LEU A 156 7.89 11.09 -0.15
CA LEU A 156 6.52 10.90 -0.64
C LEU A 156 6.17 11.90 -1.75
N VAL A 157 6.59 13.17 -1.64
CA VAL A 157 6.36 14.15 -2.71
C VAL A 157 7.13 13.77 -3.98
N LEU A 158 8.39 13.36 -3.84
CA LEU A 158 9.20 12.92 -4.98
C LEU A 158 8.61 11.68 -5.66
N GLU A 159 8.20 10.69 -4.88
CA GLU A 159 7.57 9.46 -5.37
C GLU A 159 6.22 9.75 -6.04
N GLY A 160 5.37 10.53 -5.38
CA GLY A 160 4.07 10.93 -5.92
C GLY A 160 4.21 11.70 -7.23
N PHE A 161 5.19 12.60 -7.31
CA PHE A 161 5.45 13.37 -8.53
C PHE A 161 6.02 12.51 -9.66
N ARG A 162 6.90 11.55 -9.38
CA ARG A 162 7.37 10.57 -10.38
C ARG A 162 6.22 9.71 -10.90
N SER A 163 5.31 9.30 -10.02
CA SER A 163 4.12 8.54 -10.40
C SER A 163 3.19 9.35 -11.29
N LEU A 164 3.05 10.65 -10.99
CA LEU A 164 2.32 11.61 -11.82
C LEU A 164 2.97 11.71 -13.21
N GLU A 165 4.28 12.02 -13.30
CA GLU A 165 5.02 12.12 -14.57
C GLU A 165 4.87 10.84 -15.42
N LYS A 166 4.95 9.66 -14.79
CA LYS A 166 4.78 8.37 -15.46
C LYS A 166 3.36 8.16 -16.00
N GLN A 167 2.34 8.48 -15.21
CA GLN A 167 0.94 8.25 -15.57
C GLN A 167 0.40 9.30 -16.56
N MET A 168 0.98 10.50 -16.61
CA MET A 168 0.65 11.51 -17.62
C MET A 168 0.94 11.06 -19.06
N LEU A 169 1.79 10.04 -19.25
CA LEU A 169 2.07 9.46 -20.56
C LEU A 169 0.89 8.67 -21.13
N THR A 170 0.00 8.18 -20.28
CA THR A 170 -1.12 7.30 -20.67
C THR A 170 -2.49 7.84 -20.28
N ILE A 171 -2.54 8.75 -19.31
CA ILE A 171 -3.78 9.34 -18.78
C ILE A 171 -3.71 10.85 -18.98
N SER A 172 -4.84 11.45 -19.38
CA SER A 172 -4.97 12.91 -19.46
C SER A 172 -4.51 13.57 -18.14
N PRO A 173 -3.54 14.50 -18.19
CA PRO A 173 -3.00 15.16 -17.00
C PRO A 173 -4.04 15.80 -16.08
N THR A 174 -5.06 16.45 -16.66
CA THR A 174 -6.13 17.09 -15.90
C THR A 174 -6.93 16.07 -15.09
N LYS A 175 -7.36 14.98 -15.73
CA LYS A 175 -8.10 13.89 -15.06
C LYS A 175 -7.25 13.20 -13.98
N LEU A 176 -5.95 13.06 -14.25
CA LEU A 176 -5.02 12.45 -13.31
C LEU A 176 -4.83 13.31 -12.07
N LEU A 177 -4.62 14.62 -12.24
CA LEU A 177 -4.52 15.57 -11.14
C LEU A 177 -5.82 15.64 -10.32
N GLU A 178 -6.98 15.67 -10.97
CA GLU A 178 -8.28 15.59 -10.28
C GLU A 178 -8.42 14.31 -9.44
N THR A 179 -7.94 13.19 -9.96
CA THR A 179 -7.94 11.91 -9.24
C THR A 179 -7.06 11.98 -8.00
N TYR A 180 -5.86 12.55 -8.10
CA TYR A 180 -4.97 12.69 -6.95
C TYR A 180 -5.50 13.71 -5.93
N GLU A 181 -6.11 14.80 -6.39
CA GLU A 181 -6.78 15.75 -5.51
C GLU A 181 -7.97 15.12 -4.78
N LYS A 182 -8.74 14.27 -5.47
CA LYS A 182 -9.81 13.50 -4.84
C LYS A 182 -9.25 12.62 -3.73
N LYS A 183 -8.15 11.89 -3.99
CA LYS A 183 -7.47 11.09 -2.95
C LYS A 183 -7.05 11.94 -1.76
N ALA A 184 -6.55 13.16 -1.96
CA ALA A 184 -6.22 14.06 -0.85
C ALA A 184 -7.45 14.54 -0.06
N ARG A 185 -8.60 14.70 -0.73
CA ARG A 185 -9.88 15.08 -0.10
C ARG A 185 -10.56 13.92 0.62
N ASP A 186 -10.34 12.69 0.19
CA ASP A 186 -10.99 11.49 0.73
C ASP A 186 -10.47 11.09 2.13
N TYR A 187 -9.43 11.76 2.65
CA TYR A 187 -8.98 11.58 4.03
C TYR A 187 -10.03 12.06 5.05
N ASP A 188 -10.10 11.44 6.22
CA ASP A 188 -11.15 11.69 7.22
C ASP A 188 -11.14 13.11 7.80
N GLY A 189 -12.33 13.62 8.12
CA GLY A 189 -12.53 14.91 8.79
C GLY A 189 -12.45 16.15 7.88
N ASP A 190 -13.02 17.26 8.35
CA ASP A 190 -13.08 18.53 7.60
C ASP A 190 -12.00 19.54 8.03
N ALA A 191 -11.33 19.27 9.14
CA ALA A 191 -10.28 20.15 9.65
C ALA A 191 -9.05 20.12 8.73
N THR A 192 -8.68 21.30 8.23
CA THR A 192 -7.45 21.51 7.47
C THR A 192 -6.40 22.21 8.32
N GLU A 193 -5.14 22.04 7.93
CA GLU A 193 -4.01 22.75 8.52
C GLU A 193 -2.98 23.12 7.46
N GLN A 194 -2.20 24.15 7.76
CA GLN A 194 -1.07 24.58 6.95
C GLN A 194 0.24 24.12 7.58
N TRP A 195 1.06 23.46 6.79
CA TRP A 195 2.38 22.97 7.23
C TRP A 195 3.38 23.07 6.08
N MET A 196 4.66 22.94 6.41
CA MET A 196 5.75 23.28 5.49
C MET A 196 6.49 22.02 5.03
N VAL A 197 6.51 21.80 3.72
CA VAL A 197 7.25 20.69 3.11
C VAL A 197 8.53 21.22 2.50
N ARG A 198 9.68 20.68 2.95
CA ARG A 198 11.02 21.05 2.48
C ARG A 198 11.53 20.05 1.45
N ILE A 199 11.66 20.49 0.21
CA ILE A 199 12.04 19.67 -0.94
C ILE A 199 13.18 20.31 -1.72
N ASP A 200 13.83 19.52 -2.57
CA ASP A 200 14.93 20.00 -3.41
C ASP A 200 14.44 21.07 -4.40
N LYS A 201 15.26 22.11 -4.61
CA LYS A 201 14.95 23.24 -5.51
C LYS A 201 14.47 22.79 -6.89
N LYS A 202 15.10 21.77 -7.49
CA LYS A 202 14.71 21.26 -8.82
C LYS A 202 13.29 20.70 -8.81
N LEU A 203 12.95 19.91 -7.79
CA LEU A 203 11.60 19.35 -7.63
C LEU A 203 10.57 20.46 -7.34
N ALA A 204 10.92 21.43 -6.50
CA ALA A 204 10.06 22.57 -6.22
C ALA A 204 9.73 23.41 -7.46
N ILE A 205 10.71 23.64 -8.34
CA ILE A 205 10.49 24.32 -9.62
C ILE A 205 9.55 23.50 -10.51
N LYS A 206 9.80 22.19 -10.66
CA LYS A 206 8.92 21.31 -11.45
C LYS A 206 7.49 21.33 -10.95
N LEU A 207 7.27 21.16 -9.64
CA LEU A 207 5.95 21.20 -9.03
C LEU A 207 5.23 22.54 -9.25
N LYS A 208 5.95 23.67 -9.15
CA LYS A 208 5.40 25.01 -9.42
C LYS A 208 5.04 25.20 -10.89
N LEU A 209 5.85 24.67 -11.80
CA LEU A 209 5.56 24.70 -13.24
C LEU A 209 4.34 23.85 -13.58
N THR A 210 4.28 22.61 -13.09
CA THR A 210 3.10 21.74 -13.24
C THR A 210 1.86 22.40 -12.65
N ALA A 211 1.96 23.01 -11.47
CA ALA A 211 0.86 23.75 -10.87
C ALA A 211 0.37 24.88 -11.80
N LYS A 212 1.29 25.67 -12.35
CA LYS A 212 0.95 26.74 -13.29
C LYS A 212 0.34 26.22 -14.60
N GLU A 213 0.90 25.15 -15.16
CA GLU A 213 0.46 24.55 -16.43
C GLU A 213 -0.99 24.04 -16.35
N TYR A 214 -1.38 23.48 -15.21
CA TYR A 214 -2.71 22.89 -14.99
C TYR A 214 -3.63 23.74 -14.12
N GLU A 215 -3.34 25.04 -13.98
CA GLU A 215 -4.15 26.01 -13.22
C GLU A 215 -4.44 25.59 -11.77
N LYS A 216 -3.46 24.93 -11.14
CA LYS A 216 -3.49 24.52 -9.73
C LYS A 216 -2.52 25.37 -8.89
N SER A 217 -2.72 25.36 -7.57
CA SER A 217 -1.70 25.86 -6.64
C SER A 217 -0.61 24.82 -6.39
N ALA A 218 0.61 25.26 -6.10
CA ALA A 218 1.70 24.36 -5.71
C ALA A 218 1.34 23.53 -4.46
N SER A 219 0.56 24.10 -3.54
CA SER A 219 0.01 23.38 -2.38
C SER A 219 -0.86 22.20 -2.80
N GLN A 220 -1.78 22.40 -3.76
CA GLN A 220 -2.67 21.34 -4.24
C GLN A 220 -1.89 20.21 -4.89
N VAL A 221 -0.93 20.54 -5.76
CA VAL A 221 -0.10 19.53 -6.44
C VAL A 221 0.74 18.73 -5.43
N VAL A 222 1.31 19.40 -4.41
CA VAL A 222 2.07 18.72 -3.35
C VAL A 222 1.18 17.82 -2.49
N ALA A 223 0.01 18.30 -2.05
CA ALA A 223 -0.94 17.49 -1.27
C ALA A 223 -1.45 16.28 -2.08
N ALA A 224 -1.72 16.47 -3.37
CA ALA A 224 -2.10 15.43 -4.30
C ALA A 224 -0.99 14.37 -4.43
N CYS A 225 0.28 14.78 -4.62
CA CYS A 225 1.42 13.86 -4.68
C CYS A 225 1.59 13.07 -3.38
N LEU A 226 1.53 13.74 -2.22
CA LEU A 226 1.60 13.10 -0.90
C LEU A 226 0.51 12.03 -0.74
N SER A 227 -0.74 12.40 -0.99
CA SER A 227 -1.88 11.48 -0.84
C SER A 227 -1.76 10.25 -1.72
N ASN A 228 -1.26 10.41 -2.96
CA ASN A 228 -1.12 9.30 -3.89
C ASN A 228 0.03 8.36 -3.52
N ALA A 229 1.18 8.92 -3.11
CA ALA A 229 2.32 8.13 -2.63
C ALA A 229 2.02 7.37 -1.34
N LEU A 230 1.05 7.85 -0.54
CA LEU A 230 0.59 7.16 0.65
C LEU A 230 -0.37 5.99 0.37
N VAL A 231 -1.01 5.92 -0.81
CA VAL A 231 -1.97 4.83 -1.13
C VAL A 231 -1.35 3.42 -0.99
N PRO A 232 -0.12 3.15 -1.49
CA PRO A 232 0.54 1.86 -1.25
C PRO A 232 0.81 1.60 0.24
N HIS A 233 1.12 2.63 1.01
CA HIS A 233 1.35 2.53 2.46
C HIS A 233 0.04 2.35 3.25
N TYR A 234 -1.09 2.76 2.67
CA TYR A 234 -2.43 2.53 3.20
C TYR A 234 -2.90 1.07 3.09
N ALA A 235 -2.30 0.26 2.21
CA ALA A 235 -2.55 -1.19 2.20
C ALA A 235 -1.96 -1.90 3.43
N MET A 236 -1.12 -1.23 4.23
CA MET A 236 -0.46 -1.79 5.41
C MET A 236 -0.78 -1.08 6.74
N ALA A 237 -1.71 -0.12 6.75
CA ALA A 237 -2.20 0.53 7.97
C ALA A 237 -3.74 0.58 7.97
N PRO A 238 -4.41 0.08 9.03
CA PRO A 238 -5.87 -0.01 9.04
C PRO A 238 -6.47 1.40 9.07
N HIS A 239 -7.25 1.74 8.04
CA HIS A 239 -8.07 2.95 7.98
C HIS A 239 -8.95 3.05 9.23
N SER A 240 -9.27 4.24 9.73
CA SER A 240 -10.11 4.42 10.93
C SER A 240 -11.36 3.53 10.94
N ALA A 241 -12.04 3.34 9.79
CA ALA A 241 -13.19 2.43 9.69
C ALA A 241 -12.81 0.94 9.73
N THR A 242 -11.70 0.53 9.12
CA THR A 242 -11.20 -0.86 9.16
C THR A 242 -10.55 -1.18 10.51
N ALA A 243 -9.87 -0.22 11.13
CA ALA A 243 -9.31 -0.28 12.47
C ALA A 243 -10.42 -0.35 13.51
N GLU A 244 -11.45 0.49 13.39
CA GLU A 244 -12.62 0.45 14.24
C GLU A 244 -13.43 -0.84 14.03
N LEU A 245 -13.59 -1.31 12.78
CA LEU A 245 -14.17 -2.62 12.50
C LEU A 245 -13.35 -3.76 13.11
N THR A 246 -12.02 -3.73 12.99
CA THR A 246 -11.12 -4.73 13.58
C THR A 246 -11.15 -4.68 15.11
N ALA A 247 -11.21 -3.49 15.69
CA ALA A 247 -11.33 -3.28 17.13
C ALA A 247 -12.71 -3.72 17.65
N ALA A 248 -13.78 -3.48 16.90
CA ALA A 248 -15.11 -3.97 17.18
C ALA A 248 -15.16 -5.51 17.11
N LEU A 249 -14.58 -6.12 16.07
CA LEU A 249 -14.43 -7.58 15.95
C LEU A 249 -13.65 -8.17 17.14
N ALA A 250 -12.53 -7.56 17.51
CA ALA A 250 -11.74 -7.98 18.68
C ALA A 250 -12.55 -7.85 19.97
N THR A 251 -13.30 -6.76 20.14
CA THR A 251 -14.16 -6.54 21.32
C THR A 251 -15.27 -7.58 21.39
N LEU A 252 -15.97 -7.85 20.28
CA LEU A 252 -17.01 -8.87 20.22
C LEU A 252 -16.46 -10.27 20.52
N ALA A 253 -15.24 -10.60 20.05
CA ALA A 253 -14.60 -11.88 20.33
C ALA A 253 -14.26 -12.08 21.82
N LEU A 254 -14.07 -10.99 22.58
CA LEU A 254 -13.80 -11.04 24.02
C LEU A 254 -15.09 -11.20 24.85
N ILE A 255 -16.25 -10.78 24.32
CA ILE A 255 -17.53 -10.90 25.00
C ILE A 255 -18.00 -12.36 24.91
N LYS A 256 -17.55 -13.15 25.87
CA LYS A 256 -17.94 -14.56 26.01
C LYS A 256 -18.57 -14.81 27.36
N GLY A 257 -19.54 -15.72 27.35
CA GLY A 257 -20.03 -16.38 28.55
C GLY A 257 -20.54 -15.41 29.64
N PRO A 258 -19.80 -15.25 30.76
CA PRO A 258 -20.19 -14.41 31.89
C PRO A 258 -20.44 -12.93 31.55
N GLN A 259 -19.75 -12.37 30.53
CA GLN A 259 -19.89 -10.95 30.19
C GLN A 259 -21.18 -10.63 29.41
N VAL A 260 -21.84 -11.63 28.84
CA VAL A 260 -23.06 -11.44 28.06
C VAL A 260 -24.25 -11.09 28.97
N THR A 261 -24.34 -11.72 30.15
CA THR A 261 -25.44 -11.48 31.09
C THR A 261 -25.53 -10.02 31.57
N PRO A 262 -24.46 -9.38 32.10
CA PRO A 262 -24.53 -7.99 32.51
C PRO A 262 -24.72 -7.03 31.33
N LEU A 263 -24.20 -7.37 30.15
CA LEU A 263 -24.40 -6.57 28.95
C LEU A 263 -25.86 -6.61 28.47
N ALA A 264 -26.51 -7.77 28.52
CA ALA A 264 -27.93 -7.93 28.18
C ALA A 264 -28.82 -7.07 29.07
N ALA A 265 -28.54 -7.03 30.38
CA ALA A 265 -29.23 -6.14 31.30
C ALA A 265 -28.98 -4.66 30.95
N LYS A 266 -27.73 -4.29 30.67
CA LYS A 266 -27.32 -2.90 30.36
C LYS A 266 -27.98 -2.36 29.09
N VAL A 267 -28.22 -3.20 28.08
CA VAL A 267 -28.85 -2.79 26.81
C VAL A 267 -30.37 -2.93 26.79
N GLY A 268 -30.98 -3.37 27.90
CA GLY A 268 -32.43 -3.45 28.06
C GLY A 268 -33.05 -4.77 27.60
N LEU A 269 -32.24 -5.82 27.42
CA LEU A 269 -32.71 -7.19 27.14
C LEU A 269 -32.95 -8.02 28.42
N GLY A 270 -32.67 -7.44 29.59
CA GLY A 270 -32.86 -8.10 30.88
C GLY A 270 -32.06 -9.39 31.01
N LYS A 271 -32.76 -10.51 31.25
CA LYS A 271 -32.14 -11.85 31.44
C LYS A 271 -31.88 -12.59 30.11
N GLN A 272 -32.24 -12.02 28.96
CA GLN A 272 -32.20 -12.68 27.66
C GLN A 272 -30.79 -12.72 27.06
N ARG A 273 -29.90 -13.47 27.73
CA ARG A 273 -28.51 -13.69 27.32
C ARG A 273 -28.40 -14.40 25.96
N SER A 274 -29.27 -15.36 25.69
CA SER A 274 -29.31 -16.12 24.44
C SER A 274 -29.58 -15.21 23.24
N LEU A 275 -30.53 -14.29 23.39
CA LEU A 275 -30.88 -13.30 22.38
C LEU A 275 -29.71 -12.36 22.10
N LEU A 276 -29.06 -11.83 23.15
CA LEU A 276 -27.88 -10.99 22.97
C LEU A 276 -26.75 -11.75 22.27
N SER A 277 -26.45 -12.98 22.66
CA SER A 277 -25.43 -13.79 21.99
C SER A 277 -25.70 -13.95 20.49
N ARG A 278 -26.96 -14.17 20.10
CA ARG A 278 -27.35 -14.27 18.68
C ARG A 278 -27.20 -12.95 17.93
N ILE A 279 -27.45 -11.81 18.58
CA ILE A 279 -27.20 -10.48 18.00
C ILE A 279 -25.69 -10.28 17.78
N LEU A 280 -24.86 -10.55 18.79
CA LEU A 280 -23.40 -10.34 18.70
C LEU A 280 -22.74 -11.24 17.64
N SER A 281 -23.30 -12.43 17.41
CA SER A 281 -22.88 -13.33 16.32
C SER A 281 -23.48 -12.98 14.95
N GLY A 282 -24.30 -11.93 14.87
CA GLY A 282 -24.99 -11.50 13.64
C GLY A 282 -26.13 -12.41 13.17
N GLY A 283 -26.59 -13.34 14.01
CA GLY A 283 -27.68 -14.26 13.68
C GLY A 283 -29.08 -13.65 13.78
N VAL A 284 -29.20 -12.50 14.45
CA VAL A 284 -30.46 -11.75 14.59
C VAL A 284 -30.20 -10.29 14.24
N GLU A 285 -31.06 -9.71 13.41
CA GLU A 285 -31.08 -8.26 13.15
C GLU A 285 -31.58 -7.52 14.39
N ALA A 286 -30.69 -6.75 15.01
CA ALA A 286 -31.03 -5.96 16.19
C ALA A 286 -31.75 -4.66 15.82
N PRO A 287 -32.79 -4.25 16.57
CA PRO A 287 -33.42 -2.94 16.43
C PRO A 287 -32.42 -1.80 16.64
N GLY A 288 -32.70 -0.64 16.04
CA GLY A 288 -31.84 0.55 16.14
C GLY A 288 -31.56 0.95 17.57
N ILE A 289 -32.59 0.96 18.42
CA ILE A 289 -32.46 1.28 19.85
C ILE A 289 -31.47 0.34 20.57
N ILE A 290 -31.49 -0.96 20.26
CA ILE A 290 -30.58 -1.94 20.86
C ILE A 290 -29.15 -1.74 20.33
N LEU A 291 -29.01 -1.47 19.04
CA LEU A 291 -27.71 -1.20 18.42
C LEU A 291 -27.05 0.06 18.99
N ASP A 292 -27.81 1.14 19.20
CA ASP A 292 -27.29 2.39 19.75
C ASP A 292 -26.85 2.21 21.21
N ARG A 293 -27.59 1.42 22.00
CA ARG A 293 -27.20 1.04 23.37
C ARG A 293 -25.95 0.17 23.38
N LEU A 294 -25.80 -0.76 22.44
CA LEU A 294 -24.59 -1.58 22.30
C LEU A 294 -23.38 -0.75 21.89
N ALA A 295 -23.54 0.16 20.92
CA ALA A 295 -22.51 1.13 20.51
C ALA A 295 -21.98 1.93 21.71
N THR A 296 -22.90 2.49 22.50
CA THR A 296 -22.56 3.24 23.72
C THR A 296 -21.90 2.34 24.78
N ALA A 297 -22.42 1.12 24.98
CA ALA A 297 -21.92 0.22 26.01
C ALA A 297 -20.51 -0.33 25.71
N LEU A 298 -20.17 -0.47 24.43
CA LEU A 298 -18.91 -1.06 23.96
C LEU A 298 -17.90 -0.02 23.46
N GLY A 299 -18.30 1.24 23.30
CA GLY A 299 -17.41 2.33 22.89
C GLY A 299 -17.04 2.31 21.40
N HIS A 300 -17.91 1.77 20.55
CA HIS A 300 -17.70 1.67 19.09
C HIS A 300 -18.83 2.35 18.34
N SER A 301 -18.58 2.83 17.11
CA SER A 301 -19.64 3.34 16.25
C SER A 301 -20.65 2.25 15.87
N ARG A 302 -21.90 2.68 15.60
CA ARG A 302 -22.98 1.79 15.15
C ARG A 302 -22.61 1.04 13.86
N SER A 303 -21.98 1.74 12.91
CA SER A 303 -21.54 1.18 11.63
C SER A 303 -20.45 0.12 11.81
N ALA A 304 -19.48 0.35 12.70
CA ALA A 304 -18.43 -0.63 13.00
C ALA A 304 -18.99 -1.90 13.65
N LEU A 305 -19.91 -1.78 14.60
CA LEU A 305 -20.56 -2.93 15.23
C LEU A 305 -21.46 -3.71 14.26
N GLN A 306 -22.25 -3.03 13.43
CA GLN A 306 -23.04 -3.69 12.38
C GLN A 306 -22.15 -4.43 11.39
N GLY A 307 -21.03 -3.83 10.98
CA GLY A 307 -20.04 -4.48 10.14
C GLY A 307 -19.46 -5.73 10.79
N ALA A 308 -19.05 -5.64 12.06
CA ALA A 308 -18.45 -6.75 12.80
C ALA A 308 -19.44 -7.92 13.01
N MET A 309 -20.71 -7.62 13.29
CA MET A 309 -21.76 -8.63 13.43
C MET A 309 -22.05 -9.32 12.09
N ARG A 310 -22.09 -8.57 10.99
CA ARG A 310 -22.25 -9.15 9.64
C ARG A 310 -21.08 -10.08 9.30
N ASP A 311 -19.85 -9.65 9.59
CA ASP A 311 -18.65 -10.47 9.36
C ASP A 311 -18.66 -11.75 10.21
N ASN A 312 -19.11 -11.68 11.46
CA ASN A 312 -19.30 -12.87 12.31
C ASN A 312 -20.34 -13.83 11.73
N PHE A 313 -21.45 -13.31 11.18
CA PHE A 313 -22.47 -14.15 10.54
C PHE A 313 -21.94 -14.82 9.28
N SER A 314 -21.22 -14.08 8.43
CA SER A 314 -20.64 -14.60 7.18
C SER A 314 -19.53 -15.61 7.43
N ASN A 315 -18.72 -15.42 8.47
CA ASN A 315 -17.60 -16.29 8.81
C ASN A 315 -17.95 -17.40 9.81
N ARG A 316 -19.24 -17.58 10.15
CA ARG A 316 -19.64 -18.62 11.09
C ARG A 316 -19.30 -20.00 10.51
N SER A 317 -18.62 -20.81 11.31
CA SER A 317 -18.38 -22.21 10.96
C SER A 317 -19.72 -22.92 10.90
N ILE A 318 -20.10 -23.39 9.71
CA ILE A 318 -21.25 -24.28 9.55
C ILE A 318 -20.81 -25.65 10.07
N PRO A 319 -21.48 -26.22 11.09
CA PRO A 319 -21.15 -27.55 11.57
C PRO A 319 -21.21 -28.56 10.42
N ALA A 320 -20.20 -29.42 10.31
CA ALA A 320 -20.23 -30.53 9.36
C ALA A 320 -21.31 -31.51 9.80
N PHE A 321 -22.50 -31.42 9.20
CA PHE A 321 -23.59 -32.33 9.50
C PHE A 321 -23.33 -33.68 8.85
N LYS A 322 -23.12 -34.71 9.68
CA LYS A 322 -23.31 -36.11 9.26
C LYS A 322 -24.82 -36.33 9.18
N ALA A 323 -25.37 -36.27 7.97
CA ALA A 323 -26.81 -36.43 7.79
C ALA A 323 -27.21 -37.89 8.06
N GLU A 324 -27.88 -38.14 9.19
CA GLU A 324 -28.67 -39.37 9.35
C GLU A 324 -30.14 -39.15 8.97
N ASN A 325 -30.70 -37.93 9.05
CA ASN A 325 -32.00 -37.60 8.47
C ASN A 325 -32.22 -36.08 8.40
N GLY A 326 -32.22 -35.51 7.18
CA GLY A 326 -32.63 -34.13 6.91
C GLY A 326 -31.54 -33.24 6.29
N LYS A 327 -31.92 -32.48 5.25
CA LYS A 327 -31.06 -31.43 4.68
C LYS A 327 -30.96 -30.29 5.71
N PRO A 328 -29.76 -29.85 6.12
CA PRO A 328 -29.64 -28.72 7.04
C PRO A 328 -30.16 -27.46 6.34
N GLN A 329 -31.13 -26.79 6.97
CA GLN A 329 -31.63 -25.51 6.53
C GLN A 329 -30.63 -24.44 6.95
N ILE A 330 -29.66 -24.17 6.07
CA ILE A 330 -28.65 -23.13 6.31
C ILE A 330 -29.35 -21.79 6.14
N GLU A 331 -29.49 -21.04 7.23
CA GLU A 331 -30.04 -19.67 7.17
C GLU A 331 -29.09 -18.80 6.33
N SER A 332 -29.56 -18.32 5.19
CA SER A 332 -28.79 -17.45 4.29
C SER A 332 -28.79 -15.98 4.72
N ARG A 333 -29.68 -15.63 5.65
CA ARG A 333 -29.86 -14.27 6.19
C ARG A 333 -30.06 -14.32 7.70
N PRO A 334 -29.71 -13.24 8.42
CA PRO A 334 -30.06 -13.08 9.83
C PRO A 334 -31.57 -13.18 10.04
N MET A 335 -31.97 -13.67 11.21
CA MET A 335 -33.36 -13.73 11.61
C MET A 335 -33.87 -12.33 11.98
N GLN A 336 -35.12 -12.03 11.62
CA GLN A 336 -35.80 -10.79 11.99
C GLN A 336 -36.06 -10.72 13.50
N TRP A 337 -36.01 -9.52 14.07
CA TRP A 337 -36.16 -9.29 15.53
C TRP A 337 -37.40 -9.97 16.11
N GLU A 338 -38.58 -9.77 15.51
CA GLU A 338 -39.83 -10.33 16.06
C GLU A 338 -39.87 -11.85 16.02
N ALA A 339 -39.30 -12.45 14.97
CA ALA A 339 -39.21 -13.91 14.88
C ALA A 339 -38.29 -14.45 15.98
N ALA A 340 -37.16 -13.79 16.22
CA ALA A 340 -36.22 -14.17 17.27
C ALA A 340 -36.82 -14.01 18.67
N VAL A 341 -37.62 -12.97 18.92
CA VAL A 341 -38.30 -12.75 20.21
C VAL A 341 -39.39 -13.81 20.44
N LYS A 342 -40.19 -14.13 19.42
CA LYS A 342 -41.23 -15.17 19.50
C LYS A 342 -40.66 -16.58 19.69
N GLU A 343 -39.49 -16.87 19.12
CA GLU A 343 -38.80 -18.16 19.28
C GLU A 343 -38.39 -18.43 20.74
N LEU A 344 -38.21 -17.39 21.55
CA LEU A 344 -37.84 -17.52 22.97
C LEU A 344 -38.99 -18.03 23.85
N ALA A 345 -40.23 -18.10 23.33
CA ALA A 345 -41.42 -18.59 24.04
C ALA A 345 -41.57 -17.98 25.44
N LEU A 346 -41.41 -16.65 25.55
CA LEU A 346 -41.43 -15.92 26.80
C LEU A 346 -42.86 -15.67 27.30
N PRO A 347 -43.04 -15.37 28.60
CA PRO A 347 -44.32 -14.87 29.11
C PRO A 347 -44.77 -13.62 28.32
N SER A 348 -46.08 -13.47 28.11
CA SER A 348 -46.66 -12.42 27.26
C SER A 348 -46.24 -10.99 27.63
N THR A 349 -45.95 -10.75 28.92
CA THR A 349 -45.47 -9.46 29.42
C THR A 349 -44.03 -9.16 29.01
N GLU A 350 -43.13 -10.15 29.06
CA GLU A 350 -41.73 -10.00 28.65
C GLU A 350 -41.61 -9.96 27.12
N GLU A 351 -42.40 -10.76 26.41
CA GLU A 351 -42.46 -10.73 24.95
C GLU A 351 -42.91 -9.36 24.45
N ALA A 352 -44.00 -8.80 25.00
CA ALA A 352 -44.50 -7.48 24.63
C ALA A 352 -43.48 -6.36 24.91
N GLN A 353 -42.74 -6.46 26.01
CA GLN A 353 -41.66 -5.51 26.32
C GLN A 353 -40.53 -5.57 25.28
N LEU A 354 -40.08 -6.74 24.85
CA LEU A 354 -39.03 -6.87 23.84
C LEU A 354 -39.52 -6.46 22.44
N LEU A 355 -40.76 -6.80 22.08
CA LEU A 355 -41.37 -6.37 20.82
C LEU A 355 -41.56 -4.85 20.76
N SER A 356 -41.77 -4.17 21.90
CA SER A 356 -41.85 -2.70 21.95
C SER A 356 -40.54 -1.97 21.60
N LEU A 357 -39.42 -2.70 21.56
CA LEU A 357 -38.11 -2.16 21.18
C LEU A 357 -37.87 -2.19 19.67
N LYS A 358 -38.85 -2.69 18.89
CA LYS A 358 -38.85 -2.66 17.43
C LYS A 358 -39.04 -1.21 16.94
N ASP A 359 -38.26 -0.83 15.92
CA ASP A 359 -38.41 0.46 15.21
C ASP A 359 -39.70 0.52 14.38
#